data_AF-A0AAE4A7U8-F1
#
_entry.id   AF-A0AAE4A7U8-F1
#
_cell.length_a   1.000
_cell.length_b   1.000
_cell.length_c   1.000
_cell.angle_alpha   90.00
_cell.angle_beta   90.00
_cell.angle_gamma   90.00
#
_symmetry.space_group_name_H-M   'P 1'
#
loop_
_entity.id
_entity.type
_entity.pdbx_description
1 polymer ?
#
loop_
_entity_poly.entity_id
_entity_poly.type
_entity_poly.pdbx_seq_one_letter_code
_entity_poly.pdbx_strand_id
1 'polypeptide(L)'
;MKISHTRAVGPAALLACAALAVTGCEASFSTGSTKIDPDKAARLARQLVNAGEVKSRTIDCPSDVDAESGKTFVCEITWADGTTGRVTFHMTSDDGDISAEGRDVEIDK
;
A
#
# COMPACT_ATOMS: atom_id res chain seq x y z
N MET A 1 26.31 -29.29 -15.48
CA MET A 1 26.94 -27.96 -15.37
C MET A 1 26.32 -27.29 -14.15
N LYS A 2 26.96 -26.85 -13.06
CA LYS A 2 28.35 -26.83 -12.58
C LYS A 2 28.22 -26.44 -11.06
N ILE A 3 28.52 -27.39 -10.16
CA ILE A 3 29.24 -27.34 -8.85
C ILE A 3 28.84 -26.42 -7.67
N SER A 4 28.72 -27.08 -6.48
CA SER A 4 29.25 -26.76 -5.11
C SER A 4 28.96 -25.39 -4.47
N HIS A 5 28.54 -25.28 -3.20
CA HIS A 5 29.25 -25.66 -1.95
C HIS A 5 28.24 -26.10 -0.85
N THR A 6 28.31 -27.29 -0.25
CA THR A 6 29.07 -27.63 1.01
C THR A 6 28.87 -26.57 2.11
N ARG A 7 28.25 -26.83 3.27
CA ARG A 7 28.57 -27.85 4.27
C ARG A 7 27.38 -28.12 5.20
N ALA A 8 27.20 -29.39 5.53
CA ALA A 8 26.46 -29.87 6.68
C ALA A 8 26.98 -29.23 7.99
N VAL A 9 26.07 -28.79 8.84
CA VAL A 9 26.29 -28.67 10.29
C VAL A 9 25.12 -29.40 10.95
N GLY A 10 25.48 -30.44 11.71
CA GLY A 10 24.59 -31.46 12.25
C GLY A 10 23.76 -31.03 13.46
N PRO A 11 23.03 -32.00 14.06
CA PRO A 11 22.01 -31.77 15.07
C PRO A 11 22.59 -31.65 16.49
N ALA A 12 21.83 -31.01 17.38
CA ALA A 12 21.98 -30.91 18.85
C ALA A 12 22.68 -29.65 19.41
N ALA A 13 21.87 -28.79 20.05
CA ALA A 13 22.12 -28.03 21.30
C ALA A 13 21.03 -26.94 21.40
N LEU A 14 20.01 -27.08 22.26
CA LEU A 14 19.97 -26.60 23.65
C LEU A 14 20.04 -25.06 23.81
N LEU A 15 18.99 -24.54 24.44
CA LEU A 15 18.85 -23.27 25.18
C LEU A 15 18.70 -21.94 24.41
N ALA A 16 17.52 -21.35 24.68
CA ALA A 16 17.28 -19.94 25.01
C ALA A 16 17.58 -18.86 23.96
N CYS A 17 16.51 -18.18 23.52
CA CYS A 17 16.39 -16.71 23.38
C CYS A 17 14.96 -16.41 22.89
N ALA A 18 14.16 -15.72 23.70
CA ALA A 18 13.81 -14.30 23.49
C ALA A 18 12.99 -14.12 22.19
N ALA A 19 11.66 -14.06 22.32
CA ALA A 19 10.93 -12.80 22.46
C ALA A 19 10.70 -12.09 21.11
N LEU A 20 9.42 -11.78 20.87
CA LEU A 20 8.91 -10.75 19.96
C LEU A 20 9.03 -11.07 18.46
N ALA A 21 8.09 -11.87 17.96
CA ALA A 21 7.61 -11.70 16.60
C ALA A 21 6.76 -10.41 16.52
N VAL A 22 7.42 -9.26 16.57
CA VAL A 22 6.89 -8.04 15.96
C VAL A 22 7.34 -8.12 14.51
N THR A 23 6.46 -8.60 13.63
CA THR A 23 6.52 -8.23 12.21
C THR A 23 6.04 -6.79 12.12
N GLY A 24 6.84 -5.89 12.67
CA GLY A 24 6.68 -4.46 12.51
C GLY A 24 7.14 -4.16 11.09
N CYS A 25 6.18 -3.76 10.26
CA CYS A 25 6.46 -3.03 9.03
C CYS A 25 7.55 -2.01 9.35
N GLU A 26 8.63 -2.07 8.57
CA GLU A 26 9.75 -1.15 8.59
C GLU A 26 9.27 0.31 8.63
N ALA A 27 9.13 0.85 9.85
CA ALA A 27 8.96 2.27 10.06
C ALA A 27 10.30 2.93 9.70
N SER A 28 10.46 3.23 8.42
CA SER A 28 11.49 4.14 7.94
C SER A 28 11.18 5.51 8.54
N PHE A 29 11.80 5.82 9.68
CA PHE A 29 11.85 7.17 10.22
C PHE A 29 12.66 8.04 9.25
N SER A 30 11.99 8.57 8.24
CA SER A 30 12.55 9.59 7.36
C SER A 30 12.41 10.93 8.07
N THR A 31 13.53 11.52 8.47
CA THR A 31 13.61 12.90 8.93
C THR A 31 13.55 13.82 7.72
N GLY A 32 12.34 13.96 7.16
CA GLY A 32 12.00 14.76 5.99
C GLY A 32 10.51 14.61 5.68
N SER A 33 9.89 15.62 5.08
CA SER A 33 8.44 15.64 4.80
C SER A 33 7.95 14.31 4.23
N THR A 34 7.04 13.64 4.93
CA THR A 34 6.48 12.37 4.49
C THR A 34 5.60 12.63 3.28
N LYS A 35 5.83 11.88 2.20
CA LYS A 35 4.96 11.91 1.01
C LYS A 35 4.03 10.71 1.03
N ILE A 36 2.86 10.88 0.43
CA ILE A 36 1.94 9.77 0.20
C ILE A 36 2.59 8.76 -0.74
N ASP A 37 2.53 7.49 -0.35
CA ASP A 37 2.93 6.37 -1.20
C ASP A 37 1.83 6.10 -2.24
N PRO A 38 2.07 6.36 -3.54
CA PRO A 38 1.08 6.15 -4.59
C PRO A 38 0.75 4.67 -4.81
N ASP A 39 1.68 3.75 -4.51
CA ASP A 39 1.44 2.31 -4.61
C ASP A 39 0.53 1.82 -3.49
N LYS A 40 0.70 2.35 -2.26
CA LYS A 40 -0.22 2.11 -1.12
C LYS A 40 -1.63 2.58 -1.48
N ALA A 41 -1.76 3.80 -1.99
CA ALA A 41 -3.04 4.36 -2.43
C ALA A 41 -3.68 3.55 -3.56
N ALA A 42 -2.91 3.20 -4.60
CA ALA A 42 -3.40 2.41 -5.71
C ALA A 42 -3.85 1.01 -5.26
N ARG A 43 -3.14 0.37 -4.31
CA ARG A 43 -3.53 -0.93 -3.74
C ARG A 43 -4.86 -0.84 -2.98
N LEU A 44 -5.03 0.17 -2.12
CA LEU A 44 -6.29 0.38 -1.41
C LEU A 44 -7.44 0.68 -2.37
N ALA A 45 -7.21 1.54 -3.36
CA ALA A 45 -8.20 1.85 -4.39
C ALA A 45 -8.61 0.57 -5.15
N ARG A 46 -7.66 -0.27 -5.56
CA ARG A 46 -7.93 -1.57 -6.18
C ARG A 46 -8.80 -2.45 -5.28
N GLN A 47 -8.52 -2.51 -3.98
CA GLN A 47 -9.33 -3.29 -3.05
C GLN A 47 -10.78 -2.77 -2.94
N LEU A 48 -10.96 -1.45 -2.90
CA LEU A 48 -12.28 -0.81 -2.85
C LEU A 48 -13.08 -1.06 -4.13
N VAL A 49 -12.49 -0.81 -5.30
CA VAL A 49 -13.23 -0.87 -6.57
C VAL A 49 -13.38 -2.27 -7.14
N ASN A 50 -12.43 -3.18 -6.85
CA ASN A 50 -12.53 -4.57 -7.31
C ASN A 50 -13.45 -5.43 -6.46
N ALA A 51 -14.06 -4.88 -5.41
CA ALA A 51 -15.20 -5.50 -4.74
C ALA A 51 -16.45 -5.56 -5.66
N GLY A 52 -16.52 -4.70 -6.68
CA GLY A 52 -17.57 -4.70 -7.69
C GLY A 52 -17.41 -5.75 -8.80
N GLU A 53 -18.40 -5.80 -9.68
CA GLU A 53 -18.46 -6.71 -10.84
C GLU A 53 -17.41 -6.35 -11.91
N VAL A 54 -17.24 -5.06 -12.19
CA VAL A 54 -16.26 -4.58 -13.17
C VAL A 54 -14.93 -4.29 -12.49
N LYS A 55 -13.84 -4.88 -12.99
CA LYS A 55 -12.50 -4.69 -12.43
C LYS A 55 -11.86 -3.40 -12.96
N SER A 56 -11.07 -2.76 -12.09
CA SER A 56 -10.19 -1.67 -12.49
C SER A 56 -9.12 -2.17 -13.48
N ARG A 57 -8.90 -1.41 -14.55
CA ARG A 57 -7.81 -1.61 -15.51
C ARG A 57 -6.58 -0.84 -15.04
N THR A 58 -6.74 0.47 -14.85
CA THR A 58 -5.67 1.38 -14.41
C THR A 58 -6.14 2.17 -13.19
N ILE A 59 -5.22 2.43 -12.27
CA ILE A 59 -5.42 3.36 -11.16
C ILE A 59 -4.20 4.26 -11.14
N ASP A 60 -4.42 5.56 -11.30
CA ASP A 60 -3.40 6.59 -11.34
C ASP A 60 -3.53 7.44 -10.07
N CYS A 61 -2.55 7.30 -9.18
CA CYS A 61 -2.46 8.07 -7.94
C CYS A 61 -1.31 9.08 -8.05
N PRO A 62 -1.49 10.34 -7.59
CA PRO A 62 -0.44 11.33 -7.62
C PRO A 62 0.71 10.92 -6.67
N SER A 63 1.95 11.07 -7.13
CA SER A 63 3.16 10.63 -6.42
C SER A 63 3.90 11.72 -5.66
N ASP A 64 3.45 12.98 -5.79
CA ASP A 64 4.09 14.16 -5.18
C ASP A 64 3.12 14.93 -4.28
N VAL A 65 2.44 14.18 -3.40
CA VAL A 65 1.52 14.74 -2.41
C VAL A 65 2.16 14.60 -1.04
N ASP A 66 2.35 15.74 -0.36
CA ASP A 66 2.82 15.73 1.02
C ASP A 66 1.71 15.19 1.94
N ALA A 67 2.09 14.27 2.83
CA ALA A 67 1.19 13.72 3.83
C ALA A 67 0.92 14.78 4.90
N GLU A 68 -0.34 15.18 5.02
CA GLU A 68 -0.78 16.15 6.01
C GLU A 68 -2.14 15.72 6.55
N SER A 69 -2.24 15.56 7.86
CA SER A 69 -3.45 15.10 8.52
C SER A 69 -4.64 16.02 8.20
N GLY A 70 -5.76 15.41 7.83
CA GLY A 70 -6.99 16.13 7.47
C GLY A 70 -7.04 16.66 6.04
N LYS A 71 -5.98 16.47 5.23
CA LYS A 71 -6.04 16.69 3.79
C LYS A 71 -6.63 15.50 3.05
N THR A 72 -6.96 15.74 1.79
CA THR A 72 -7.40 14.71 0.86
C THR A 72 -6.60 14.77 -0.42
N PHE A 73 -6.54 13.66 -1.13
CA PHE A 73 -6.03 13.59 -2.49
C PHE A 73 -6.88 12.61 -3.29
N VAL A 74 -6.76 12.66 -4.61
CA VAL A 74 -7.62 11.91 -5.52
C VAL A 74 -6.77 10.97 -6.37
N CYS A 75 -7.21 9.72 -6.49
CA CYS A 75 -6.71 8.81 -7.50
C CYS A 75 -7.75 8.64 -8.61
N GLU A 76 -7.30 8.66 -9.86
CA GLU A 76 -8.14 8.40 -11.03
C GLU A 76 -8.18 6.88 -11.31
N ILE A 77 -9.35 6.39 -11.71
CA ILE A 77 -9.58 4.98 -12.00
C ILE A 77 -10.15 4.87 -13.39
N THR A 78 -9.59 3.95 -14.16
CA THR A 78 -10.15 3.50 -15.43
C THR A 78 -10.54 2.03 -15.29
N TRP A 79 -11.81 1.70 -15.52
CA TRP A 79 -12.31 0.32 -15.50
C TRP A 79 -12.09 -0.39 -16.85
N ALA A 80 -12.24 -1.71 -16.84
CA ALA A 80 -12.05 -2.54 -18.03
C ALA A 80 -13.08 -2.26 -19.15
N ASP A 81 -14.25 -1.73 -18.81
CA ASP A 81 -15.32 -1.33 -19.74
C ASP A 81 -15.08 0.05 -20.37
N GLY A 82 -14.03 0.77 -19.96
CA GLY A 82 -13.71 2.11 -20.42
C GLY A 82 -14.35 3.23 -19.60
N THR A 83 -15.14 2.89 -18.58
CA THR A 83 -15.66 3.86 -17.60
C THR A 83 -14.50 4.47 -16.83
N THR A 84 -14.61 5.76 -16.50
CA THR A 84 -13.65 6.48 -15.65
C THR A 84 -14.32 6.94 -14.36
N GLY A 85 -13.50 7.17 -13.34
CA GLY A 85 -13.95 7.58 -12.02
C GLY A 85 -12.77 7.97 -11.16
N ARG A 86 -13.07 8.30 -9.92
CA ARG A 86 -12.12 8.87 -8.99
C ARG A 86 -12.39 8.36 -7.58
N VAL A 87 -11.32 8.14 -6.82
CA VAL A 87 -11.39 7.81 -5.39
C VAL A 87 -10.73 8.92 -4.60
N THR A 88 -11.48 9.47 -3.65
CA THR A 88 -10.96 10.45 -2.70
C THR A 88 -10.39 9.72 -1.49
N PHE A 89 -9.11 9.92 -1.22
CA PHE A 89 -8.46 9.43 -0.01
C PHE A 89 -8.35 10.54 1.01
N HIS A 90 -8.60 10.20 2.27
CA HIS A 90 -8.46 11.07 3.43
C HIS A 90 -7.18 10.73 4.16
N MET A 91 -6.29 11.71 4.34
CA MET A 91 -5.06 11.56 5.09
C MET A 91 -5.37 11.64 6.58
N THR A 92 -5.09 10.57 7.32
CA THR A 92 -5.39 10.47 8.75
C THR A 92 -4.20 10.84 9.63
N SER A 93 -2.98 10.81 9.10
CA SER A 93 -1.76 11.17 9.80
C SER A 93 -0.77 11.91 8.89
N ASP A 94 0.15 12.63 9.49
CA ASP A 94 1.31 13.23 8.80
C ASP A 94 2.36 12.17 8.40
N ASP A 95 2.14 10.91 8.77
CA ASP A 95 2.99 9.75 8.44
C ASP A 95 2.55 9.05 7.15
N GLY A 96 1.57 9.60 6.43
CA GLY A 96 1.07 9.04 5.17
C GLY A 96 0.07 7.90 5.37
N ASP A 97 -0.64 7.87 6.51
CA ASP A 97 -1.82 7.03 6.64
C ASP A 97 -3.01 7.65 5.92
N ILE A 98 -3.72 6.78 5.20
CA ILE A 98 -4.80 7.16 4.31
C ILE A 98 -5.98 6.22 4.53
N SER A 99 -7.19 6.75 4.43
CA SER A 99 -8.45 6.02 4.52
C SER A 99 -9.35 6.39 3.35
N ALA A 100 -10.10 5.43 2.84
CA ALA A 100 -11.17 5.64 1.88
C ALA A 100 -12.20 4.52 2.04
N GLU A 101 -13.46 4.86 1.83
CA GLU A 101 -14.58 3.94 1.86
C GLU A 101 -15.24 3.86 0.48
N GLY A 102 -16.14 2.89 0.29
CA GLY A 102 -16.87 2.75 -0.98
C GLY A 102 -17.70 4.00 -1.36
N ARG A 103 -18.02 4.86 -0.39
CA ARG A 103 -18.72 6.14 -0.63
C ARG A 103 -17.82 7.22 -1.22
N ASP A 104 -16.50 7.07 -1.08
CA ASP A 104 -15.50 8.01 -1.63
C ASP A 104 -15.12 7.66 -3.07
N VAL A 105 -15.69 6.58 -3.61
CA VAL A 105 -15.59 6.18 -5.02
C VAL A 105 -16.68 6.88 -5.81
N GLU A 106 -16.30 7.80 -6.69
CA GLU A 106 -17.19 8.48 -7.63
C GLU A 106 -16.93 7.98 -9.04
N ILE A 107 -17.99 7.62 -9.77
CA ILE A 107 -17.91 7.22 -11.18
C ILE A 107 -18.29 8.44 -12.02
N ASP A 108 -17.44 8.83 -12.97
CA ASP A 108 -17.73 9.89 -13.94
C ASP A 108 -18.77 9.37 -14.93
N LYS A 109 -20.05 9.63 -14.65
CA LYS A 109 -21.19 9.27 -15.50
C LYS A 109 -21.66 10.44 -16.37
#